data_AF-A0A9D8G5Y1-F1
#
_entry.id   AF-A0A9D8G5Y1-F1
#
_cell.length_a   1.000
_cell.length_b   1.000
_cell.length_c   1.000
_cell.angle_alpha   90.00
_cell.angle_beta   90.00
_cell.angle_gamma   90.00
#
_symmetry.space_group_name_H-M   'P 1'
#
loop_
_entity.id
_entity.type
_entity.pdbx_description
1 polymer ?
#
loop_
_entity_poly.entity_id
_entity_poly.type
_entity_poly.pdbx_seq_one_letter_code
_entity_poly.pdbx_strand_id
1 'polypeptide(L)'
;MTITKKIFLVVITIVAIISIFVYRTYILYKVHFERGNEFAQLGKYEQAISEYKKSLKYAARNDVNPYYNMAKAHLKLEQYDKAIAIYKEIISVIPNDAEAYRMLAATYALDAAKKKEVEELREALRCIKKAFELAPFQMSEKDRELLRTLKQQLEEE
;
A
#
# COMPACT_ATOMS: atom_id res chain seq x y z
N MET A 1 32.47 -23.35 36.59
CA MET A 1 32.09 -21.93 36.35
C MET A 1 32.47 -21.40 34.96
N THR A 2 33.19 -22.15 34.12
CA THR A 2 33.71 -21.68 32.82
C THR A 2 32.75 -21.87 31.63
N ILE A 3 31.97 -22.95 31.61
CA ILE A 3 31.06 -23.28 30.50
C ILE A 3 29.87 -22.32 30.46
N THR A 4 29.20 -22.08 31.59
CA THR A 4 28.04 -21.17 31.67
C THR A 4 28.40 -19.73 31.28
N LYS A 5 29.59 -19.24 31.68
CA LYS A 5 30.08 -17.90 31.28
C LYS A 5 30.37 -17.82 29.79
N LYS A 6 30.92 -18.88 29.17
CA LYS A 6 31.14 -18.95 27.72
C LYS A 6 29.83 -18.95 26.94
N ILE A 7 28.84 -19.74 27.37
CA ILE A 7 27.50 -19.77 26.77
C ILE A 7 26.85 -18.39 26.87
N PHE A 8 26.90 -17.75 28.03
CA PHE A 8 26.35 -16.42 28.25
C PHE A 8 27.00 -15.37 27.33
N LEU A 9 28.33 -15.38 27.19
CA LEU A 9 29.04 -14.48 26.29
C LEU A 9 28.64 -14.70 24.81
N VAL A 10 28.54 -15.96 24.39
CA VAL A 10 28.11 -16.31 23.02
C VAL A 10 26.69 -15.79 22.76
N VAL A 11 25.76 -15.97 23.69
CA VAL A 11 24.39 -15.45 23.57
C VAL A 11 24.38 -13.93 23.43
N ILE A 12 25.14 -13.20 24.26
CA ILE A 12 25.25 -11.73 24.14
C ILE A 12 25.76 -11.31 22.76
N THR A 13 26.80 -11.99 22.26
CA THR A 13 27.36 -11.66 20.94
C THR A 13 26.38 -11.94 19.80
N ILE A 14 25.61 -13.04 19.88
CA ILE A 14 24.58 -13.37 18.89
C ILE A 14 23.47 -12.32 18.92
N VAL A 15 22.98 -11.95 20.11
CA VAL A 15 21.96 -10.91 20.25
C VAL A 15 22.45 -9.58 19.67
N ALA A 16 23.69 -9.18 19.97
CA ALA A 16 24.28 -7.96 19.42
C ALA A 16 24.35 -7.99 17.89
N ILE A 17 24.76 -9.12 17.29
CA ILE A 17 24.80 -9.28 15.82
C ILE A 17 23.40 -9.19 15.21
N ILE A 18 22.41 -9.85 15.81
CA ILE A 18 21.01 -9.78 15.36
C ILE A 18 20.50 -8.33 15.46
N SER A 19 20.76 -7.64 16.56
CA SER A 19 20.38 -6.24 16.74
C SER A 19 21.00 -5.34 15.68
N ILE A 20 22.30 -5.50 15.38
CA ILE A 20 22.98 -4.74 14.32
C ILE A 20 22.35 -5.03 12.95
N PHE A 21 22.05 -6.28 12.65
CA PHE A 21 21.42 -6.68 11.40
C PHE A 21 20.02 -6.06 11.25
N VAL A 22 19.16 -6.23 12.26
CA VAL A 22 17.80 -5.67 12.29
C VAL A 22 17.83 -4.15 12.20
N TYR A 23 18.76 -3.50 12.92
CA TYR A 23 18.92 -2.05 12.86
C TYR A 23 19.34 -1.59 11.47
N ARG A 24 20.29 -2.29 10.83
CA ARG A 24 20.72 -2.00 9.45
C ARG A 24 19.56 -2.13 8.47
N THR A 25 18.77 -3.20 8.53
CA THR A 25 17.62 -3.38 7.65
C THR A 25 16.57 -2.29 7.86
N TYR A 26 16.32 -1.90 9.11
CA TYR A 26 15.40 -0.82 9.44
C TYR A 26 15.86 0.54 8.87
N ILE A 27 17.14 0.88 9.01
CA ILE A 27 17.68 2.13 8.45
C ILE A 27 17.59 2.13 6.92
N LEU A 28 17.92 1.03 6.25
CA LEU A 28 17.82 0.92 4.79
C LEU A 28 16.38 1.06 4.31
N TYR A 29 15.44 0.38 4.98
CA TYR A 29 14.01 0.54 4.76
C TYR A 29 13.61 2.03 4.82
N LYS A 30 13.97 2.70 5.92
CA LYS A 30 13.55 4.06 6.23
C LYS A 30 14.12 5.08 5.24
N VAL A 31 15.41 5.00 4.95
CA VAL A 31 16.09 5.93 4.01
C VAL A 31 15.46 5.87 2.62
N HIS A 32 15.19 4.66 2.12
CA HIS A 32 14.55 4.52 0.81
C HIS A 32 13.09 4.98 0.83
N PHE A 33 12.35 4.71 1.91
CA PHE A 33 10.97 5.19 2.03
C PHE A 33 10.89 6.73 2.07
N GLU A 34 11.75 7.37 2.86
CA GLU A 34 11.81 8.84 2.98
C GLU A 34 12.21 9.50 1.66
N ARG A 35 13.22 8.98 0.97
CA ARG A 35 13.59 9.46 -0.37
C ARG A 35 12.45 9.28 -1.38
N GLY A 36 11.72 8.18 -1.30
CA GLY A 36 10.52 7.97 -2.11
C GLY A 36 9.48 9.07 -1.87
N ASN A 37 9.23 9.42 -0.60
CA ASN A 37 8.32 10.49 -0.23
C ASN A 37 8.79 11.87 -0.72
N GLU A 38 10.09 12.17 -0.61
CA GLU A 38 10.67 13.41 -1.14
C GLU A 38 10.48 13.52 -2.66
N PHE A 39 10.80 12.45 -3.41
CA PHE A 39 10.56 12.45 -4.85
C PHE A 39 9.08 12.60 -5.19
N ALA A 40 8.18 11.94 -4.46
CA ALA A 40 6.74 12.08 -4.68
C ALA A 40 6.24 13.51 -4.43
N GLN A 41 6.73 14.18 -3.40
CA GLN A 41 6.42 15.59 -3.11
C GLN A 41 6.92 16.53 -4.22
N LEU A 42 8.07 16.20 -4.83
CA LEU A 42 8.63 16.92 -5.98
C LEU A 42 7.95 16.58 -7.31
N GLY A 43 6.90 15.74 -7.32
CA GLY A 43 6.21 15.29 -8.54
C GLY A 43 7.01 14.29 -9.38
N LYS A 44 8.14 13.78 -8.85
CA LYS A 44 9.06 12.86 -9.51
C LYS A 44 8.64 11.40 -9.28
N TYR A 45 7.48 11.03 -9.80
CA TYR A 45 6.81 9.79 -9.42
C TYR A 45 7.55 8.51 -9.80
N GLU A 46 8.23 8.45 -10.95
CA GLU A 46 9.03 7.28 -11.34
C GLU A 46 10.21 7.04 -10.39
N GLN A 47 10.85 8.13 -9.95
CA GLN A 47 11.94 8.09 -8.98
C GLN A 47 11.42 7.68 -7.60
N ALA A 48 10.25 8.19 -7.21
CA ALA A 48 9.56 7.76 -6.00
C ALA A 48 9.26 6.26 -5.99
N ILE A 49 8.69 5.74 -7.09
CA ILE A 49 8.42 4.30 -7.27
C ILE A 49 9.70 3.47 -7.16
N SER A 50 10.80 3.93 -7.76
CA SER A 50 12.10 3.26 -7.67
C SER A 50 12.60 3.16 -6.22
N GLU A 51 12.49 4.24 -5.44
CA GLU A 51 12.88 4.25 -4.04
C GLU A 51 11.94 3.42 -3.15
N TYR A 52 10.62 3.44 -3.39
CA TYR A 52 9.69 2.56 -2.68
C TYR A 52 9.99 1.07 -2.95
N LYS A 53 10.30 0.70 -4.20
CA LYS A 53 10.74 -0.68 -4.51
C LYS A 53 12.02 -1.07 -3.79
N LYS A 54 12.96 -0.15 -3.58
CA LYS A 54 14.16 -0.41 -2.77
C LYS A 54 13.82 -0.57 -1.29
N SER A 55 12.92 0.25 -0.75
CA SER A 55 12.45 0.15 0.63
C SER A 55 11.78 -1.20 0.91
N LEU A 56 10.94 -1.67 -0.02
CA LEU A 56 10.25 -2.97 0.06
C LEU A 56 11.19 -4.18 0.22
N LYS A 57 12.44 -4.10 -0.27
CA LYS A 57 13.44 -5.17 -0.06
C LYS A 57 13.81 -5.38 1.40
N TYR A 58 13.51 -4.40 2.25
CA TYR A 58 13.84 -4.38 3.68
C TYR A 58 12.59 -4.26 4.57
N ALA A 59 11.40 -4.22 3.98
CA ALA A 59 10.16 -4.05 4.70
C ALA A 59 9.86 -5.28 5.59
N ALA A 60 9.27 -5.03 6.75
CA ALA A 60 8.69 -6.10 7.53
C ALA A 60 7.52 -6.73 6.76
N ARG A 61 7.25 -8.02 6.99
CA ARG A 61 6.25 -8.80 6.23
C ARG A 61 4.86 -8.13 6.11
N ASN A 62 4.46 -7.35 7.11
CA ASN A 62 3.14 -6.74 7.18
C ASN A 62 3.17 -5.21 6.97
N ASP A 63 4.30 -4.66 6.56
CA ASP A 63 4.42 -3.22 6.33
C ASP A 63 3.98 -2.84 4.93
N VAL A 64 2.76 -2.30 4.85
CA VAL A 64 2.11 -1.92 3.59
C VAL A 64 2.32 -0.46 3.20
N ASN A 65 3.02 0.34 4.02
CA ASN A 65 3.17 1.78 3.76
C ASN A 65 3.88 2.11 2.43
N PRO A 66 4.98 1.43 2.04
CA PRO A 66 5.61 1.68 0.75
C PRO A 66 4.70 1.28 -0.42
N TYR A 67 3.89 0.23 -0.27
CA TYR A 67 2.92 -0.18 -1.29
C TYR A 67 1.87 0.90 -1.51
N TYR A 68 1.29 1.47 -0.44
CA TYR A 68 0.33 2.57 -0.54
C TYR A 68 0.88 3.76 -1.31
N ASN A 69 2.09 4.20 -0.97
CA ASN A 69 2.68 5.37 -1.61
C ASN A 69 3.12 5.07 -3.05
N MET A 70 3.57 3.85 -3.32
CA MET A 70 3.87 3.39 -4.68
C MET A 70 2.61 3.34 -5.56
N ALA A 71 1.49 2.83 -5.04
CA ALA A 71 0.21 2.83 -5.75
C ALA A 71 -0.28 4.26 -6.04
N LYS A 72 -0.18 5.16 -5.06
CA LYS A 72 -0.49 6.59 -5.24
C LYS A 72 0.40 7.25 -6.31
N ALA A 73 1.69 6.92 -6.35
CA ALA A 73 2.59 7.40 -7.40
C ALA A 73 2.20 6.85 -8.78
N HIS A 74 1.80 5.59 -8.89
CA HIS A 74 1.26 5.03 -10.13
C HIS A 74 -0.05 5.70 -10.56
N LEU A 75 -0.95 6.02 -9.62
CA LEU A 75 -2.17 6.80 -9.89
C LEU A 75 -1.85 8.18 -10.48
N LYS A 76 -0.82 8.86 -9.94
CA LYS A 76 -0.37 10.17 -10.44
C LYS A 76 0.23 10.12 -11.84
N LEU A 77 0.72 8.95 -12.25
CA LEU A 77 1.18 8.68 -13.61
C LEU A 77 0.09 8.09 -14.50
N GLU A 78 -1.17 8.02 -14.03
CA GLU A 78 -2.30 7.38 -14.71
C GLU A 78 -2.05 5.91 -15.09
N GLN A 79 -1.18 5.22 -14.34
CA GLN A 79 -0.86 3.81 -14.52
C GLN A 79 -1.80 2.96 -13.66
N TYR A 80 -3.10 2.98 -13.99
CA TYR A 80 -4.16 2.41 -13.16
C TYR A 80 -4.02 0.90 -12.96
N ASP A 81 -3.69 0.14 -14.00
CA ASP A 81 -3.48 -1.32 -13.89
C ASP A 81 -2.44 -1.70 -12.82
N LYS A 82 -1.35 -0.92 -12.74
CA LYS A 82 -0.28 -1.14 -11.75
C LYS A 82 -0.74 -0.76 -10.34
N ALA A 83 -1.48 0.34 -10.20
CA ALA A 83 -2.05 0.73 -8.92
C ALA A 83 -3.06 -0.30 -8.41
N ILE A 84 -3.93 -0.82 -9.28
CA ILE A 84 -4.88 -1.91 -8.99
C ILE A 84 -4.14 -3.14 -8.47
N ALA A 85 -3.09 -3.58 -9.16
CA ALA A 85 -2.30 -4.74 -8.76
C ALA A 85 -1.71 -4.56 -7.36
N ILE A 86 -1.18 -3.37 -7.05
CA ILE A 86 -0.59 -3.08 -5.74
C ILE A 86 -1.67 -3.05 -4.65
N TYR A 87 -2.81 -2.41 -4.87
CA TYR A 87 -3.88 -2.41 -3.86
C TYR A 87 -4.43 -3.81 -3.59
N LYS A 88 -4.52 -4.67 -4.62
CA LYS A 88 -4.86 -6.10 -4.44
C LYS A 88 -3.81 -6.83 -3.60
N GLU A 89 -2.52 -6.51 -3.77
CA GLU A 89 -1.45 -7.05 -2.93
C GLU A 89 -1.62 -6.63 -1.46
N ILE A 90 -1.92 -5.35 -1.19
CA ILE A 90 -2.20 -4.85 0.17
C ILE A 90 -3.37 -5.64 0.78
N ILE A 91 -4.48 -5.80 0.04
CA ILE A 91 -5.65 -6.56 0.50
C ILE A 91 -5.30 -8.04 0.74
N SER A 92 -4.40 -8.64 -0.05
CA SER A 92 -3.97 -10.03 0.18
C SER A 92 -3.21 -10.21 1.50
N VAL A 93 -2.48 -9.18 1.95
CA VAL A 93 -1.74 -9.17 3.21
C VAL A 93 -2.63 -8.75 4.38
N ILE A 94 -3.51 -7.78 4.15
CA ILE A 94 -4.44 -7.22 5.14
C ILE A 94 -5.87 -7.26 4.56
N PRO A 95 -6.58 -8.39 4.66
CA PRO A 95 -7.88 -8.61 4.00
C PRO A 95 -9.01 -7.67 4.43
N ASN A 96 -8.85 -7.00 5.58
CA ASN A 96 -9.83 -6.09 6.16
C ASN A 96 -9.34 -4.63 6.16
N ASP A 97 -8.39 -4.28 5.29
CA ASP A 97 -7.95 -2.90 5.15
C ASP A 97 -8.97 -2.08 4.35
N ALA A 98 -9.81 -1.33 5.07
CA ALA A 98 -10.83 -0.47 4.48
C ALA A 98 -10.25 0.59 3.54
N GLU A 99 -9.07 1.14 3.85
CA GLU A 99 -8.40 2.15 3.03
C GLU A 99 -7.93 1.55 1.70
N ALA A 100 -7.44 0.30 1.72
CA ALA A 100 -7.03 -0.40 0.50
C ALA A 100 -8.22 -0.63 -0.44
N TYR A 101 -9.37 -1.09 0.08
CA TYR A 101 -10.58 -1.24 -0.72
C TYR A 101 -11.09 0.09 -1.26
N ARG A 102 -11.06 1.15 -0.45
CA ARG A 102 -11.47 2.50 -0.85
C ARG A 102 -10.60 3.02 -1.99
N MET A 103 -9.28 2.88 -1.87
CA MET A 103 -8.34 3.30 -2.91
C MET A 103 -8.43 2.42 -4.17
N LEU A 104 -8.66 1.12 -4.02
CA LEU A 104 -8.90 0.21 -5.15
C LEU A 104 -10.17 0.60 -5.91
N ALA A 105 -11.26 0.91 -5.19
CA ALA A 105 -12.51 1.35 -5.80
C ALA A 105 -12.34 2.63 -6.61
N ALA A 106 -11.69 3.64 -6.02
CA ALA A 106 -11.38 4.89 -6.71
C ALA A 106 -10.49 4.65 -7.93
N THR A 107 -9.52 3.72 -7.84
CA THR A 107 -8.64 3.38 -8.97
C THR A 107 -9.42 2.73 -10.11
N TYR A 108 -10.28 1.76 -9.83
CA TYR A 108 -11.13 1.14 -10.84
C TYR A 108 -12.07 2.15 -11.49
N ALA A 109 -12.66 3.07 -10.73
CA ALA A 109 -13.52 4.12 -11.29
C ALA A 109 -12.76 5.06 -12.24
N LEU A 110 -11.51 5.42 -11.90
CA LEU A 110 -10.65 6.21 -12.78
C LEU A 110 -10.26 5.45 -14.06
N ASP A 111 -9.96 4.17 -13.94
CA ASP A 111 -9.62 3.31 -15.07
C ASP A 111 -10.83 3.12 -16.01
N ALA A 112 -11.99 2.81 -15.44
CA ALA A 112 -13.26 2.68 -16.16
C ALA A 112 -13.64 3.96 -16.89
N ALA A 113 -13.46 5.13 -16.26
CA ALA A 113 -13.73 6.42 -16.90
C ALA A 113 -12.84 6.67 -18.13
N LYS A 114 -11.63 6.11 -18.15
CA LYS A 114 -10.67 6.23 -19.26
C LYS A 114 -10.91 5.20 -20.36
N LYS A 115 -11.21 3.95 -19.99
CA LYS A 115 -11.40 2.83 -20.92
C LYS A 115 -12.86 2.64 -21.39
N LYS A 116 -13.82 3.27 -20.70
CA LYS A 116 -15.28 3.10 -20.87
C LYS A 116 -15.73 1.65 -20.70
N GLU A 117 -15.23 0.98 -19.67
CA GLU A 117 -15.51 -0.42 -19.40
C GLU A 117 -16.43 -0.56 -18.17
N VAL A 118 -17.55 -1.27 -18.35
CA VAL A 118 -18.60 -1.43 -17.33
C VAL A 118 -18.19 -2.41 -16.22
N GLU A 119 -17.33 -3.38 -16.52
CA GLU A 119 -16.92 -4.39 -15.53
C GLU A 119 -16.06 -3.77 -14.42
N GLU A 120 -15.17 -2.84 -14.76
CA GLU A 120 -14.37 -2.06 -13.83
C GLU A 120 -15.27 -1.19 -12.93
N LEU A 121 -16.39 -0.66 -13.43
CA LEU A 121 -17.38 0.05 -12.59
C LEU A 121 -18.03 -0.89 -11.57
N ARG A 122 -18.33 -2.13 -11.96
CA ARG A 122 -18.87 -3.15 -11.02
C ARG A 122 -17.86 -3.50 -9.94
N GLU A 123 -16.59 -3.69 -10.32
CA GLU A 123 -15.49 -3.94 -9.39
C GLU A 123 -15.27 -2.74 -8.45
N ALA A 124 -15.37 -1.51 -8.96
CA ALA A 124 -15.32 -0.30 -8.15
C ALA A 124 -16.47 -0.29 -7.13
N LEU A 125 -17.70 -0.55 -7.56
CA LEU A 125 -18.88 -0.59 -6.69
C LEU A 125 -18.75 -1.66 -5.60
N ARG A 126 -18.22 -2.84 -5.95
CA ARG A 126 -17.97 -3.92 -4.99
C ARG A 126 -16.96 -3.51 -3.94
N CYS A 127 -15.84 -2.92 -4.36
CA CYS A 127 -14.76 -2.51 -3.45
C CYS A 127 -15.20 -1.37 -2.53
N ILE A 128 -15.93 -0.36 -3.03
CA ILE A 128 -16.39 0.75 -2.18
C ILE A 128 -17.42 0.25 -1.16
N LYS A 129 -18.35 -0.64 -1.55
CA LYS A 129 -19.26 -1.28 -0.58
C LYS A 129 -18.51 -2.00 0.52
N LYS A 130 -17.45 -2.75 0.16
CA LYS A 130 -16.61 -3.44 1.14
C LYS A 130 -15.90 -2.47 2.10
N ALA A 131 -15.40 -1.34 1.61
CA ALA A 131 -14.81 -0.31 2.45
C ALA A 131 -15.83 0.27 3.45
N PHE A 132 -17.07 0.53 3.01
CA PHE A 132 -18.16 0.98 3.88
C PHE A 132 -18.56 -0.06 4.93
N GLU A 133 -18.54 -1.35 4.60
CA GLU A 133 -18.78 -2.43 5.58
C GLU A 133 -17.70 -2.45 6.67
N LEU A 134 -16.43 -2.29 6.28
CA LEU A 134 -15.29 -2.40 7.19
C LEU A 134 -15.13 -1.17 8.09
N ALA A 135 -15.41 0.03 7.58
CA ALA A 135 -15.18 1.29 8.31
C ALA A 135 -16.22 2.38 7.98
N PRO A 136 -17.51 2.19 8.32
CA PRO A 136 -18.60 3.08 7.88
C PRO A 136 -18.45 4.53 8.37
N PHE A 137 -17.86 4.73 9.55
CA PHE A 137 -17.67 6.05 10.15
C PHE A 137 -16.43 6.80 9.61
N GLN A 138 -15.54 6.13 8.88
CA GLN A 138 -14.32 6.73 8.32
C GLN A 138 -14.50 7.20 6.88
N MET A 139 -15.62 6.88 6.23
CA MET A 139 -15.88 7.22 4.84
C MET A 139 -16.13 8.72 4.67
N SER A 140 -15.37 9.35 3.78
CA SER A 140 -15.51 10.76 3.45
C SER A 140 -16.74 11.02 2.57
N GLU A 141 -17.16 12.29 2.46
CA GLU A 141 -18.23 12.67 1.54
C GLU A 141 -17.90 12.29 0.08
N LYS A 142 -16.61 12.35 -0.31
CA LYS A 142 -16.18 11.90 -1.64
C LYS A 142 -16.41 10.41 -1.87
N ASP A 143 -16.22 9.59 -0.83
CA ASP A 143 -16.45 8.14 -0.92
C ASP A 143 -17.95 7.82 -1.02
N ARG A 144 -18.79 8.61 -0.34
CA ARG A 144 -20.26 8.51 -0.43
C ARG A 144 -20.77 8.94 -1.80
N GLU A 145 -20.21 10.02 -2.33
CA GLU A 145 -20.50 10.50 -3.68
C GLU A 145 -20.11 9.45 -4.71
N LEU A 146 -18.89 8.91 -4.63
CA LEU A 146 -18.44 7.82 -5.50
C LEU A 146 -19.40 6.63 -5.47
N LEU A 147 -19.85 6.20 -4.28
CA LEU A 147 -20.82 5.12 -4.14
C LEU A 147 -22.16 5.43 -4.84
N ARG A 148 -22.65 6.66 -4.75
CA ARG A 148 -23.91 7.07 -5.40
C ARG A 148 -23.75 7.10 -6.92
N THR A 149 -22.68 7.71 -7.41
CA THR A 149 -22.40 7.81 -8.85
C THR A 149 -22.24 6.45 -9.49
N LEU A 150 -21.49 5.53 -8.86
CA LEU A 150 -21.32 4.18 -9.37
C LEU A 150 -22.63 3.38 -9.43
N LYS A 151 -23.54 3.58 -8.45
CA LYS A 151 -24.87 2.95 -8.49
C LYS A 151 -25.69 3.47 -9.66
N GLN A 152 -25.74 4.79 -9.83
CA GLN A 152 -26.49 5.41 -10.91
C GLN A 152 -25.97 4.97 -12.28
N GLN A 153 -24.66 5.02 -12.51
CA GLN A 153 -24.04 4.61 -13.78
C GLN A 153 -24.35 3.15 -14.13
N LEU A 154 -24.36 2.26 -13.14
CA LEU A 154 -24.67 0.84 -13.36
C LEU A 154 -26.16 0.53 -13.48
N GLU A 155 -27.05 1.47 -13.14
CA GLU A 155 -28.49 1.36 -13.40
C GLU A 155 -28.85 1.84 -14.83
N GLU A 156 -28.00 2.68 -15.42
CA GLU A 156 -28.19 3.27 -16.77
C GLU A 156 -27.60 2.40 -17.90
N GLU A 157 -26.78 1.38 -17.58
CA GLU A 157 -26.14 0.42 -18.50
C GLU A 157 -26.88 -0.94 -18.54
#